data_AF-A0AA49GE37-F1
#
_entry.id   AF-A0AA49GE37-F1
#
_cell.length_a   1.000
_cell.length_b   1.000
_cell.length_c   1.000
_cell.angle_alpha   90.00
_cell.angle_beta   90.00
_cell.angle_gamma   90.00
#
_symmetry.space_group_name_H-M   'P 1'
#
loop_
_entity.id
_entity.type
_entity.pdbx_description
1 polymer ?
#
loop_
_entity_poly.entity_id
_entity_poly.type
_entity_poly.pdbx_seq_one_letter_code
_entity_poly.pdbx_strand_id
1 'polypeptide(L)'
;MKKVGILILLLTSFQAFSQSSFDEQTGAWTANSTWNGSNAPGTTGLKNINITINGTVTRTGSLDFDQNANITINNNTDDSDTLIVTGDLIFNNNTVLTIRGSSILIILGNLESNNNIIVSSSGKLVVVGSASTGNNTNISNSGDFYILGTNNLGTGGGSNYAGTTPGDAQDLVDNDQALADYLVNDLGVVNSTLPIVLKSFSASIFNNNINLDWITAKEENFSHFELERSLDQNNWEQIGKVQGLGESNSDVYYDFIDENAPFGKLYYRLKSVDIDATFEYSPVVSIENGFEGSLRIMPNPAQNASNLKIHVPAKFKENIDYVGLFDLSGVKIQEFRNFDTQSSLQIEKELKAGMYILKVNHNSLQENIRVIIQ
;
A
#
# COMPACT_ATOMS: atom_id res chain seq x y z
N MET A 1 -22.94 -1.31 -69.76
CA MET A 1 -23.70 -1.59 -68.52
C MET A 1 -22.77 -2.30 -67.54
N LYS A 2 -22.84 -1.91 -66.27
CA LYS A 2 -21.85 -2.13 -65.21
C LYS A 2 -21.68 -3.62 -64.86
N LYS A 3 -20.42 -4.04 -64.65
CA LYS A 3 -20.05 -5.31 -63.99
C LYS A 3 -20.50 -5.25 -62.54
N VAL A 4 -21.24 -6.27 -62.08
CA VAL A 4 -21.49 -6.52 -60.65
C VAL A 4 -20.68 -7.76 -60.31
N GLY A 5 -19.52 -7.55 -59.68
CA GLY A 5 -18.78 -8.61 -59.00
C GLY A 5 -19.36 -8.77 -57.60
N ILE A 6 -19.97 -9.91 -57.33
CA ILE A 6 -20.39 -10.28 -55.98
C ILE A 6 -19.13 -10.70 -55.23
N LEU A 7 -18.68 -9.84 -54.31
CA LEU A 7 -17.63 -10.15 -53.35
C LEU A 7 -18.27 -10.98 -52.22
N ILE A 8 -18.07 -12.29 -52.26
CA ILE A 8 -18.42 -13.17 -51.13
C ILE A 8 -17.32 -12.99 -50.08
N LEU A 9 -17.59 -12.18 -49.06
CA LEU A 9 -16.80 -12.18 -47.83
C LEU A 9 -17.07 -13.50 -47.11
N LEU A 10 -16.13 -14.44 -47.22
CA LEU A 10 -16.02 -15.56 -46.29
C LEU A 10 -15.55 -14.99 -44.94
N LEU A 11 -16.50 -14.72 -44.03
CA LEU A 11 -16.18 -14.63 -42.61
C LEU A 11 -15.73 -16.02 -42.17
N THR A 12 -14.41 -16.23 -42.08
CA THR A 12 -13.86 -17.34 -41.32
C THR A 12 -14.16 -17.05 -39.85
N SER A 13 -15.20 -17.68 -39.31
CA SER A 13 -15.39 -17.78 -37.88
C SER A 13 -14.16 -18.48 -37.30
N PHE A 14 -13.34 -17.75 -36.54
CA PHE A 14 -12.38 -18.37 -35.65
C PHE A 14 -13.19 -19.21 -34.66
N GLN A 15 -13.16 -20.53 -34.80
CA GLN A 15 -13.66 -21.40 -33.75
C GLN A 15 -12.72 -21.23 -32.57
N ALA A 16 -13.22 -20.62 -31.49
CA ALA A 16 -12.54 -20.67 -30.21
C ALA A 16 -12.47 -22.16 -29.81
N PHE A 17 -11.27 -22.73 -29.82
CA PHE A 17 -11.07 -24.09 -29.35
C PHE A 17 -11.36 -24.12 -27.84
N SER A 18 -12.32 -24.94 -27.45
CA SER A 18 -12.57 -25.22 -26.03
C SER A 18 -11.63 -26.33 -25.59
N GLN A 19 -10.94 -26.11 -24.47
CA GLN A 19 -10.15 -27.10 -23.75
C GLN A 19 -10.86 -27.37 -22.42
N SER A 20 -10.91 -28.62 -21.99
CA SER A 20 -11.42 -28.96 -20.66
C SER A 20 -10.53 -29.99 -20.01
N SER A 21 -10.31 -29.90 -18.70
CA SER A 21 -9.70 -31.02 -17.99
C SER A 21 -10.67 -32.19 -17.90
N PHE A 22 -10.15 -33.39 -17.67
CA PHE A 22 -10.98 -34.56 -17.44
C PHE A 22 -11.76 -34.40 -16.13
N ASP A 23 -13.09 -34.58 -16.21
CA ASP A 23 -14.00 -34.73 -15.07
C ASP A 23 -13.41 -35.81 -14.16
N GLU A 24 -13.17 -35.51 -12.88
CA GLU A 24 -12.68 -36.47 -11.86
C GLU A 24 -11.18 -36.86 -11.90
N GLN A 25 -10.34 -36.23 -12.73
CA GLN A 25 -8.89 -36.47 -12.65
C GLN A 25 -8.14 -35.37 -11.90
N THR A 26 -7.35 -35.79 -10.91
CA THR A 26 -6.32 -34.93 -10.31
C THR A 26 -5.10 -34.88 -11.22
N GLY A 27 -4.58 -33.70 -11.55
CA GLY A 27 -3.40 -33.61 -12.40
C GLY A 27 -2.72 -32.25 -12.45
N ALA A 28 -1.55 -32.21 -13.09
CA ALA A 28 -0.85 -30.96 -13.35
C ALA A 28 -1.35 -30.32 -14.65
N TRP A 29 -1.49 -28.99 -14.68
CA TRP A 29 -1.91 -28.24 -15.85
C TRP A 29 -1.08 -28.58 -17.09
N THR A 30 0.22 -28.79 -16.94
CA THR A 30 1.15 -29.09 -18.04
C THR A 30 1.08 -30.52 -18.55
N ALA A 31 0.38 -31.42 -17.84
CA ALA A 31 0.23 -32.81 -18.26
C ALA A 31 -0.88 -32.91 -19.30
N ASN A 32 -0.52 -33.20 -20.55
CA ASN A 32 -1.47 -33.38 -21.66
C ASN A 32 -2.56 -34.43 -21.36
N SER A 33 -2.24 -35.44 -20.54
CA SER A 33 -3.19 -36.47 -20.11
C SER A 33 -4.31 -35.95 -19.22
N THR A 34 -4.18 -34.74 -18.66
CA THR A 34 -5.20 -34.08 -17.83
C THR A 34 -6.23 -33.33 -18.67
N TRP A 35 -6.05 -33.21 -19.99
CA TRP A 35 -6.89 -32.37 -20.87
C TRP A 35 -7.56 -33.12 -22.02
N ASN A 36 -8.85 -32.83 -22.24
CA ASN A 36 -9.60 -33.16 -23.43
C ASN A 36 -9.10 -32.30 -24.60
N GLY A 37 -8.42 -32.90 -25.58
CA GLY A 37 -7.78 -32.17 -26.69
C GLY A 37 -6.33 -32.58 -26.98
N SER A 38 -5.78 -33.52 -26.21
CA SER A 38 -4.43 -34.10 -26.33
C SER A 38 -3.26 -33.17 -25.99
N ASN A 39 -3.52 -31.89 -25.68
CA ASN A 39 -2.52 -30.93 -25.22
C ASN A 39 -3.08 -30.02 -24.12
N ALA A 40 -2.27 -29.77 -23.09
CA ALA A 40 -2.55 -28.73 -22.12
C ALA A 40 -2.63 -27.35 -22.80
N PRO A 41 -3.51 -26.45 -22.33
CA PRO A 41 -3.42 -25.05 -22.72
C PRO A 41 -2.05 -24.47 -22.34
N GLY A 42 -1.59 -23.48 -23.10
CA GLY A 42 -0.43 -22.67 -22.71
C GLY A 42 -0.62 -21.98 -21.35
N THR A 43 0.37 -21.20 -20.93
CA THR A 43 0.38 -20.64 -19.57
C THR A 43 0.48 -19.12 -19.52
N THR A 44 0.85 -18.49 -20.64
CA THR A 44 1.07 -17.04 -20.74
C THR A 44 0.35 -16.47 -21.95
N GLY A 45 -0.31 -15.33 -21.81
CA GLY A 45 -1.06 -14.69 -22.88
C GLY A 45 -2.02 -15.65 -23.58
N LEU A 46 -2.78 -16.43 -22.81
CA LEU A 46 -3.83 -17.31 -23.34
C LEU A 46 -4.93 -16.47 -23.99
N LYS A 47 -5.12 -16.60 -25.31
CA LYS A 47 -6.00 -15.72 -26.10
C LYS A 47 -7.08 -16.49 -26.84
N ASN A 48 -8.29 -15.93 -26.89
CA ASN A 48 -9.45 -16.45 -27.62
C ASN A 48 -9.71 -17.95 -27.34
N ILE A 49 -9.54 -18.34 -26.08
CA ILE A 49 -9.61 -19.74 -25.64
C ILE A 49 -10.66 -19.87 -24.54
N ASN A 50 -11.39 -20.98 -24.54
CA ASN A 50 -12.30 -21.34 -23.45
C ASN A 50 -11.70 -22.52 -22.70
N ILE A 51 -11.42 -22.35 -21.42
CA ILE A 51 -10.88 -23.38 -20.55
C ILE A 51 -11.92 -23.75 -19.50
N THR A 52 -12.20 -25.03 -19.37
CA THR A 52 -13.05 -25.57 -18.31
C THR A 52 -12.23 -26.48 -17.40
N ILE A 53 -12.22 -26.19 -16.10
CA ILE A 53 -11.64 -27.05 -15.08
C ILE A 53 -12.74 -27.93 -14.52
N ASN A 54 -12.58 -29.23 -14.73
CA ASN A 54 -13.27 -30.31 -14.05
C ASN A 54 -12.22 -31.13 -13.27
N GLY A 55 -12.57 -31.64 -12.09
CA GLY A 55 -11.63 -32.25 -11.14
C GLY A 55 -10.65 -31.24 -10.51
N THR A 56 -9.51 -31.75 -10.02
CA THR A 56 -8.46 -30.94 -9.40
C THR A 56 -7.26 -30.75 -10.34
N VAL A 57 -6.99 -29.51 -10.74
CA VAL A 57 -5.86 -29.18 -11.62
C VAL A 57 -4.89 -28.23 -10.91
N THR A 58 -3.61 -28.58 -10.88
CA THR A 58 -2.55 -27.72 -10.32
C THR A 58 -1.65 -27.15 -11.42
N ARG A 59 -1.53 -25.83 -11.46
CA ARG A 59 -0.66 -25.06 -12.35
C ARG A 59 0.55 -24.53 -11.56
N THR A 60 1.74 -25.02 -11.89
CA THR A 60 2.98 -24.57 -11.23
C THR A 60 3.52 -23.25 -11.80
N GLY A 61 3.50 -22.18 -11.03
CA GLY A 61 3.88 -20.82 -11.45
C GLY A 61 2.72 -20.07 -12.10
N SER A 62 2.99 -18.87 -12.60
CA SER A 62 1.93 -17.92 -12.98
C SER A 62 1.12 -18.35 -14.20
N LEU A 63 -0.14 -17.90 -14.25
CA LEU A 63 -1.10 -18.15 -15.33
C LEU A 63 -1.68 -16.82 -15.80
N ASP A 64 -1.59 -16.56 -17.11
CA ASP A 64 -2.00 -15.28 -17.71
C ASP A 64 -2.97 -15.48 -18.87
N PHE A 65 -4.15 -14.86 -18.72
CA PHE A 65 -5.23 -14.79 -19.69
C PHE A 65 -5.30 -13.42 -20.35
N ASP A 66 -5.50 -13.38 -21.66
CA ASP A 66 -5.62 -12.15 -22.44
C ASP A 66 -6.68 -12.32 -23.55
N GLN A 67 -7.15 -11.22 -24.14
CA GLN A 67 -8.01 -11.15 -25.33
C GLN A 67 -9.09 -12.26 -25.44
N ASN A 68 -10.25 -12.03 -24.83
CA ASN A 68 -11.43 -12.90 -24.95
C ASN A 68 -11.20 -14.34 -24.48
N ALA A 69 -10.27 -14.55 -23.56
CA ALA A 69 -10.12 -15.85 -22.92
C ALA A 69 -11.08 -16.01 -21.75
N ASN A 70 -11.71 -17.18 -21.67
CA ASN A 70 -12.67 -17.51 -20.63
C ASN A 70 -12.16 -18.73 -19.88
N ILE A 71 -12.17 -18.66 -18.56
CA ILE A 71 -11.93 -19.80 -17.69
C ILE A 71 -13.16 -20.05 -16.82
N THR A 72 -13.58 -21.31 -16.77
CA THR A 72 -14.65 -21.78 -15.89
C THR A 72 -14.10 -22.88 -15.01
N ILE A 73 -14.15 -22.70 -13.69
CA ILE A 73 -14.05 -23.81 -12.75
C ILE A 73 -15.48 -24.31 -12.58
N ASN A 74 -15.72 -25.52 -13.08
CA ASN A 74 -17.04 -26.09 -13.20
C ASN A 74 -17.51 -26.65 -11.85
N ASN A 75 -18.67 -27.30 -11.78
CA ASN A 75 -19.12 -28.02 -10.58
C ASN A 75 -20.01 -29.18 -11.02
N ASN A 76 -19.39 -30.23 -11.60
CA ASN A 76 -20.13 -31.30 -12.26
C ASN A 76 -20.60 -32.43 -11.32
N THR A 77 -20.01 -32.57 -10.13
CA THR A 77 -20.24 -33.70 -9.22
C THR A 77 -20.43 -33.27 -7.76
N ASP A 78 -20.54 -34.24 -6.84
CA ASP A 78 -20.62 -33.99 -5.39
C ASP A 78 -19.28 -33.49 -4.81
N ASP A 79 -18.19 -33.58 -5.58
CA ASP A 79 -16.87 -33.07 -5.22
C ASP A 79 -16.62 -31.68 -5.83
N SER A 80 -15.80 -30.87 -5.15
CA SER A 80 -15.53 -29.49 -5.55
C SER A 80 -14.40 -29.43 -6.57
N ASP A 81 -14.73 -29.13 -7.84
CA ASP A 81 -13.72 -28.88 -8.87
C ASP A 81 -12.77 -27.79 -8.40
N THR A 82 -11.47 -28.00 -8.55
CA THR A 82 -10.45 -27.16 -7.92
C THR A 82 -9.37 -26.77 -8.91
N LEU A 83 -9.08 -25.47 -9.02
CA LEU A 83 -7.88 -24.98 -9.69
C LEU A 83 -6.91 -24.43 -8.65
N ILE A 84 -5.67 -24.88 -8.70
CA ILE A 84 -4.57 -24.39 -7.86
C ILE A 84 -3.53 -23.75 -8.76
N VAL A 85 -3.18 -22.49 -8.54
CA VAL A 85 -2.11 -21.78 -9.24
C VAL A 85 -1.02 -21.45 -8.23
N THR A 86 0.19 -21.99 -8.38
CA THR A 86 1.27 -21.79 -7.40
C THR A 86 2.04 -20.47 -7.59
N GLY A 87 1.62 -19.63 -8.53
CA GLY A 87 2.15 -18.28 -8.77
C GLY A 87 1.00 -17.31 -9.00
N ASP A 88 1.24 -16.24 -9.75
CA ASP A 88 0.22 -15.22 -9.99
C ASP A 88 -0.86 -15.68 -10.98
N LEU A 89 -2.09 -15.21 -10.79
CA LEU A 89 -3.17 -15.34 -11.75
C LEU A 89 -3.52 -13.97 -12.32
N ILE A 90 -3.30 -13.81 -13.63
CA ILE A 90 -3.38 -12.52 -14.30
C ILE A 90 -4.48 -12.56 -15.37
N PHE A 91 -5.34 -11.54 -15.37
CA PHE A 91 -6.45 -11.36 -16.31
C PHE A 91 -6.33 -10.05 -17.07
N ASN A 92 -6.19 -10.14 -18.40
CA ASN A 92 -5.99 -9.03 -19.33
C ASN A 92 -7.11 -8.95 -20.38
N ASN A 93 -7.45 -7.74 -20.81
CA ASN A 93 -8.27 -7.42 -21.98
C ASN A 93 -9.44 -8.39 -22.30
N ASN A 94 -10.60 -8.13 -21.70
CA ASN A 94 -11.86 -8.84 -22.02
C ASN A 94 -11.85 -10.33 -21.65
N THR A 95 -11.30 -10.69 -20.48
CA THR A 95 -11.35 -12.08 -19.99
C THR A 95 -12.46 -12.30 -18.98
N VAL A 96 -12.93 -13.53 -18.91
CA VAL A 96 -13.98 -13.95 -17.98
C VAL A 96 -13.48 -15.09 -17.10
N LEU A 97 -13.64 -14.94 -15.79
CA LEU A 97 -13.50 -16.01 -14.80
C LEU A 97 -14.87 -16.37 -14.25
N THR A 98 -15.24 -17.64 -14.33
CA THR A 98 -16.47 -18.18 -13.73
C THR A 98 -16.13 -19.30 -12.77
N ILE A 99 -16.69 -19.25 -11.56
CA ILE A 99 -16.50 -20.30 -10.53
C ILE A 99 -17.88 -20.68 -10.02
N ARG A 100 -18.23 -21.95 -10.23
CA ARG A 100 -19.59 -22.44 -10.03
C ARG A 100 -19.72 -23.20 -8.72
N GLY A 101 -20.86 -23.05 -8.05
CA GLY A 101 -21.26 -23.93 -6.95
C GLY A 101 -20.21 -23.98 -5.83
N SER A 102 -19.83 -25.20 -5.43
CA SER A 102 -18.88 -25.46 -4.35
C SER A 102 -17.40 -25.39 -4.76
N SER A 103 -17.11 -25.06 -6.01
CA SER A 103 -15.77 -25.16 -6.58
C SER A 103 -14.77 -24.15 -6.02
N ILE A 104 -13.49 -24.48 -6.12
CA ILE A 104 -12.43 -23.81 -5.39
C ILE A 104 -11.37 -23.28 -6.35
N LEU A 105 -11.00 -22.00 -6.18
CA LEU A 105 -9.79 -21.43 -6.78
C LEU A 105 -8.81 -21.07 -5.66
N ILE A 106 -7.61 -21.65 -5.74
CA ILE A 106 -6.48 -21.32 -4.86
C ILE A 106 -5.38 -20.67 -5.71
N ILE A 107 -4.93 -19.49 -5.30
CA ILE A 107 -3.83 -18.75 -5.92
C ILE A 107 -2.78 -18.52 -4.83
N LEU A 108 -1.60 -19.12 -4.99
CA LEU A 108 -0.51 -18.97 -4.02
C LEU A 108 0.31 -17.68 -4.25
N GLY A 109 0.14 -17.02 -5.41
CA GLY A 109 0.68 -15.69 -5.70
C GLY A 109 -0.39 -14.60 -5.65
N ASN A 110 -0.24 -13.58 -6.49
CA ASN A 110 -1.16 -12.45 -6.59
C ASN A 110 -2.32 -12.73 -7.57
N LEU A 111 -3.46 -12.08 -7.33
CA LEU A 111 -4.55 -11.97 -8.29
C LEU A 111 -4.55 -10.57 -8.91
N GLU A 112 -4.35 -10.49 -10.23
CA GLU A 112 -4.28 -9.22 -10.96
C GLU A 112 -5.31 -9.19 -12.07
N SER A 113 -6.16 -8.16 -12.07
CA SER A 113 -7.05 -7.86 -13.18
C SER A 113 -6.68 -6.52 -13.80
N ASN A 114 -6.65 -6.42 -15.13
CA ASN A 114 -6.16 -5.20 -15.79
C ASN A 114 -7.25 -4.39 -16.49
N ASN A 115 -7.91 -4.94 -17.52
CA ASN A 115 -8.87 -4.16 -18.32
C ASN A 115 -10.03 -4.99 -18.82
N ASN A 116 -11.26 -4.55 -18.53
CA ASN A 116 -12.52 -5.18 -18.93
C ASN A 116 -12.61 -6.66 -18.49
N ILE A 117 -12.49 -6.91 -17.18
CA ILE A 117 -12.49 -8.27 -16.64
C ILE A 117 -13.83 -8.53 -15.97
N ILE A 118 -14.39 -9.73 -16.18
CA ILE A 118 -15.61 -10.17 -15.49
C ILE A 118 -15.25 -11.39 -14.63
N VAL A 119 -15.48 -11.27 -13.33
CA VAL A 119 -15.37 -12.40 -12.40
C VAL A 119 -16.77 -12.68 -11.85
N SER A 120 -17.23 -13.92 -11.99
CA SER A 120 -18.50 -14.40 -11.44
C SER A 120 -18.24 -15.66 -10.63
N SER A 121 -18.28 -15.53 -9.31
CA SER A 121 -18.01 -16.62 -8.38
C SER A 121 -19.19 -16.88 -7.47
N SER A 122 -19.50 -18.15 -7.28
CA SER A 122 -20.40 -18.66 -6.24
C SER A 122 -19.71 -19.65 -5.30
N GLY A 123 -18.46 -20.00 -5.61
CA GLY A 123 -17.64 -20.94 -4.86
C GLY A 123 -16.59 -20.23 -4.02
N LYS A 124 -15.54 -20.96 -3.65
CA LYS A 124 -14.50 -20.48 -2.74
C LYS A 124 -13.31 -19.93 -3.51
N LEU A 125 -12.85 -18.76 -3.09
CA LEU A 125 -11.63 -18.12 -3.58
C LEU A 125 -10.62 -17.94 -2.45
N VAL A 126 -9.38 -18.33 -2.69
CA VAL A 126 -8.26 -18.03 -1.80
C VAL A 126 -7.14 -17.42 -2.62
N VAL A 127 -6.71 -16.22 -2.22
CA VAL A 127 -5.51 -15.56 -2.74
C VAL A 127 -4.53 -15.42 -1.58
N VAL A 128 -3.42 -16.15 -1.64
CA VAL A 128 -2.38 -16.08 -0.60
C VAL A 128 -1.62 -14.76 -0.69
N GLY A 129 -1.35 -14.27 -1.91
CA GLY A 129 -0.76 -12.95 -2.13
C GLY A 129 -1.78 -11.81 -2.07
N SER A 130 -1.48 -10.72 -2.76
CA SER A 130 -2.36 -9.56 -2.87
C SER A 130 -3.35 -9.73 -4.02
N ALA A 131 -4.52 -9.09 -3.90
CA ALA A 131 -5.49 -9.01 -4.98
C ALA A 131 -5.72 -7.56 -5.41
N SER A 132 -5.69 -7.29 -6.71
CA SER A 132 -5.86 -5.95 -7.24
C SER A 132 -6.76 -5.93 -8.47
N THR A 133 -7.56 -4.87 -8.59
CA THR A 133 -8.34 -4.61 -9.80
C THR A 133 -7.90 -3.38 -10.55
N GLY A 134 -7.68 -3.56 -11.84
CA GLY A 134 -7.54 -2.50 -12.83
C GLY A 134 -8.88 -2.02 -13.37
N ASN A 135 -8.85 -1.31 -14.49
CA ASN A 135 -10.00 -0.59 -15.03
C ASN A 135 -11.11 -1.52 -15.54
N ASN A 136 -12.36 -1.07 -15.39
CA ASN A 136 -13.56 -1.77 -15.89
C ASN A 136 -13.64 -3.25 -15.47
N THR A 137 -13.12 -3.58 -14.30
CA THR A 137 -13.24 -4.93 -13.73
C THR A 137 -14.53 -5.03 -12.93
N ASN A 138 -15.40 -5.97 -13.27
CA ASN A 138 -16.61 -6.27 -12.50
C ASN A 138 -16.48 -7.64 -11.84
N ILE A 139 -16.42 -7.64 -10.52
CA ILE A 139 -16.39 -8.87 -9.71
C ILE A 139 -17.74 -9.00 -9.02
N SER A 140 -18.42 -10.10 -9.26
CA SER A 140 -19.57 -10.54 -8.48
C SER A 140 -19.21 -11.84 -7.80
N ASN A 141 -19.20 -11.83 -6.46
CA ASN A 141 -18.91 -13.01 -5.67
C ASN A 141 -20.00 -13.21 -4.62
N SER A 142 -20.65 -14.38 -4.64
CA SER A 142 -21.62 -14.80 -3.64
C SER A 142 -21.14 -15.97 -2.77
N GLY A 143 -19.92 -16.48 -3.00
CA GLY A 143 -19.28 -17.50 -2.16
C GLY A 143 -18.21 -16.91 -1.24
N ASP A 144 -17.42 -17.78 -0.60
CA ASP A 144 -16.37 -17.35 0.31
C ASP A 144 -15.15 -16.82 -0.45
N PHE A 145 -14.55 -15.74 0.04
CA PHE A 145 -13.36 -15.16 -0.56
C PHE A 145 -12.40 -14.70 0.54
N TYR A 146 -11.20 -15.27 0.54
CA TYR A 146 -10.11 -14.90 1.42
C TYR A 146 -8.94 -14.30 0.63
N ILE A 147 -8.38 -13.20 1.13
CA ILE A 147 -7.16 -12.56 0.62
C ILE A 147 -6.21 -12.41 1.80
N LEU A 148 -5.06 -13.09 1.74
CA LEU A 148 -4.09 -13.13 2.83
C LEU A 148 -3.02 -12.04 2.69
N GLY A 149 -2.88 -11.45 1.51
CA GLY A 149 -2.10 -10.24 1.26
C GLY A 149 -2.94 -8.95 1.25
N THR A 150 -2.51 -7.96 0.47
CA THR A 150 -3.23 -6.67 0.37
C THR A 150 -4.48 -6.79 -0.51
N ASN A 151 -5.62 -6.28 -0.03
CA ASN A 151 -6.86 -6.20 -0.79
C ASN A 151 -7.03 -4.80 -1.44
N ASN A 152 -6.85 -4.73 -2.76
CA ASN A 152 -7.08 -3.55 -3.60
C ASN A 152 -8.17 -3.81 -4.66
N LEU A 153 -9.24 -4.52 -4.29
CA LEU A 153 -10.35 -4.77 -5.20
C LEU A 153 -11.30 -3.55 -5.29
N GLY A 154 -11.85 -3.31 -6.48
CA GLY A 154 -12.77 -2.21 -6.76
C GLY A 154 -12.12 -0.81 -6.85
N THR A 155 -10.80 -0.71 -6.81
CA THR A 155 -10.08 0.58 -6.84
C THR A 155 -9.80 1.10 -8.24
N GLY A 156 -9.90 0.24 -9.27
CA GLY A 156 -9.68 0.61 -10.67
C GLY A 156 -10.80 1.49 -11.23
N GLY A 157 -10.48 2.34 -12.22
CA GLY A 157 -11.46 3.24 -12.84
C GLY A 157 -12.61 2.46 -13.50
N GLY A 158 -13.85 2.71 -13.06
CA GLY A 158 -15.03 1.99 -13.55
C GLY A 158 -15.12 0.53 -13.11
N SER A 159 -14.28 0.10 -12.17
CA SER A 159 -14.36 -1.22 -11.57
C SER A 159 -15.42 -1.27 -10.46
N ASN A 160 -16.01 -2.45 -10.26
CA ASN A 160 -16.97 -2.71 -9.20
C ASN A 160 -16.69 -4.06 -8.57
N TYR A 161 -16.78 -4.12 -7.25
CA TYR A 161 -16.80 -5.36 -6.48
C TYR A 161 -18.17 -5.49 -5.79
N ALA A 162 -18.90 -6.56 -6.09
CA ALA A 162 -20.21 -6.86 -5.56
C ALA A 162 -20.17 -8.23 -4.87
N GLY A 163 -19.96 -8.22 -3.55
CA GLY A 163 -19.87 -9.41 -2.70
C GLY A 163 -19.66 -9.01 -1.26
N THR A 164 -19.47 -9.98 -0.38
CA THR A 164 -18.95 -9.73 0.98
C THR A 164 -17.51 -9.27 0.91
N THR A 165 -17.08 -8.43 1.85
CA THR A 165 -15.66 -8.06 1.96
C THR A 165 -14.83 -9.34 2.11
N PRO A 166 -13.78 -9.54 1.29
CA PRO A 166 -12.91 -10.70 1.46
C PRO A 166 -12.32 -10.76 2.86
N GLY A 167 -12.32 -11.96 3.46
CA GLY A 167 -11.73 -12.21 4.76
C GLY A 167 -10.21 -12.29 4.71
N ASP A 168 -9.56 -12.07 5.85
CA ASP A 168 -8.12 -12.22 5.99
C ASP A 168 -7.70 -13.66 6.37
N ALA A 169 -6.43 -13.86 6.74
CA ALA A 169 -5.91 -15.16 7.16
C ALA A 169 -6.60 -15.69 8.43
N GLN A 170 -6.97 -14.82 9.36
CA GLN A 170 -7.66 -15.23 10.59
C GLN A 170 -9.10 -15.62 10.28
N ASP A 171 -9.78 -14.86 9.42
CA ASP A 171 -11.12 -15.22 8.96
C ASP A 171 -11.14 -16.60 8.26
N LEU A 172 -10.08 -16.94 7.50
CA LEU A 172 -9.96 -18.25 6.86
C LEU A 172 -9.86 -19.37 7.90
N VAL A 173 -9.02 -19.21 8.93
CA VAL A 173 -8.86 -20.20 10.00
C VAL A 173 -10.18 -20.37 10.78
N ASP A 174 -10.84 -19.26 11.09
CA ASP A 174 -12.06 -19.27 11.90
C ASP A 174 -13.28 -19.84 11.16
N ASN A 175 -13.39 -19.58 9.85
CA ASN A 175 -14.55 -19.97 9.06
C ASN A 175 -14.35 -21.24 8.24
N ASP A 176 -13.10 -21.63 7.91
CA ASP A 176 -12.79 -22.82 7.11
C ASP A 176 -11.42 -23.44 7.46
N GLN A 177 -11.33 -23.98 8.69
CA GLN A 177 -10.12 -24.66 9.19
C GLN A 177 -9.62 -25.77 8.26
N ALA A 178 -10.50 -26.50 7.58
CA ALA A 178 -10.09 -27.59 6.69
C ALA A 178 -9.32 -27.06 5.47
N LEU A 179 -9.77 -25.96 4.88
CA LEU A 179 -9.07 -25.29 3.79
C LEU A 179 -7.76 -24.65 4.27
N ALA A 180 -7.76 -24.06 5.47
CA ALA A 180 -6.54 -23.54 6.09
C ALA A 180 -5.49 -24.64 6.28
N ASP A 181 -5.89 -25.79 6.82
CA ASP A 181 -5.02 -26.95 7.01
C ASP A 181 -4.49 -27.50 5.68
N TYR A 182 -5.32 -27.53 4.63
CA TYR A 182 -4.92 -27.94 3.28
C TYR A 182 -3.83 -27.02 2.70
N LEU A 183 -4.00 -25.70 2.82
CA LEU A 183 -3.02 -24.72 2.36
C LEU A 183 -1.66 -24.93 3.04
N VAL A 184 -1.66 -25.10 4.37
CA VAL A 184 -0.44 -25.24 5.16
C VAL A 184 0.24 -26.59 4.95
N ASN A 185 -0.51 -27.68 5.10
CA ASN A 185 0.08 -29.02 5.18
C ASN A 185 0.36 -29.62 3.79
N ASP A 186 -0.53 -29.39 2.82
CA ASP A 186 -0.47 -30.07 1.53
C ASP A 186 0.12 -29.18 0.43
N LEU A 187 -0.16 -27.88 0.45
CA LEU A 187 0.39 -26.94 -0.52
C LEU A 187 1.69 -26.27 -0.04
N GLY A 188 2.12 -26.55 1.19
CA GLY A 188 3.35 -26.02 1.75
C GLY A 188 3.35 -24.49 1.84
N VAL A 189 2.16 -23.89 1.99
CA VAL A 189 2.05 -22.50 2.39
C VAL A 189 2.56 -22.44 3.82
N VAL A 190 3.87 -22.23 3.98
CA VAL A 190 4.45 -21.86 5.27
C VAL A 190 3.58 -20.75 5.81
N ASN A 191 2.98 -21.00 6.98
CA ASN A 191 1.95 -20.16 7.57
C ASN A 191 2.20 -18.70 7.20
N SER A 192 1.21 -18.04 6.59
CA SER A 192 1.19 -16.60 6.46
C SER A 192 1.02 -15.94 7.84
N THR A 193 1.72 -16.43 8.87
CA THR A 193 2.20 -15.51 9.89
C THR A 193 3.03 -14.53 9.11
N LEU A 194 2.54 -13.30 9.01
CA LEU A 194 3.33 -12.16 8.57
C LEU A 194 4.78 -12.40 9.03
N PRO A 195 5.77 -12.28 8.12
CA PRO A 195 7.19 -12.45 8.44
C PRO A 195 7.59 -11.70 9.71
N ILE A 196 6.79 -10.71 10.11
CA ILE A 196 6.84 -10.10 11.40
C ILE A 196 5.45 -9.95 12.04
N VAL A 197 5.38 -10.06 13.36
CA VAL A 197 4.19 -9.68 14.13
C VAL A 197 4.49 -8.43 14.94
N LEU A 198 4.09 -7.26 14.42
CA LEU A 198 4.27 -5.99 15.11
C LEU A 198 3.26 -5.85 16.27
N LYS A 199 3.76 -5.70 17.49
CA LYS A 199 2.95 -5.61 18.71
C LYS A 199 2.57 -4.17 19.03
N SER A 200 3.50 -3.24 18.84
CA SER A 200 3.29 -1.82 19.09
C SER A 200 4.29 -0.97 18.31
N PHE A 201 3.86 0.22 17.91
CA PHE A 201 4.71 1.29 17.40
C PHE A 201 4.25 2.61 18.01
N SER A 202 5.20 3.44 18.46
CA SER A 202 4.90 4.70 19.14
C SER A 202 5.99 5.74 18.86
N ALA A 203 5.61 7.00 19.01
CA ALA A 203 6.51 8.14 18.93
C ALA A 203 6.43 8.95 20.24
N SER A 204 7.57 9.43 20.72
CA SER A 204 7.68 10.29 21.91
C SER A 204 8.74 11.37 21.70
N ILE A 205 8.68 12.46 22.50
CA ILE A 205 9.70 13.51 22.47
C ILE A 205 10.69 13.24 23.59
N PHE A 206 11.99 13.16 23.26
CA PHE A 206 13.07 13.03 24.23
C PHE A 206 14.28 13.87 23.81
N ASN A 207 14.78 14.73 24.71
CA ASN A 207 15.92 15.62 24.45
C ASN A 207 15.82 16.43 23.13
N ASN A 208 14.64 16.99 22.84
CA ASN A 208 14.34 17.75 21.61
C ASN A 208 14.48 16.94 20.31
N ASN A 209 14.42 15.62 20.37
CA ASN A 209 14.34 14.71 19.23
C ASN A 209 13.05 13.89 19.32
N ILE A 210 12.62 13.31 18.20
CA ILE A 210 11.54 12.33 18.21
C ILE A 210 12.15 10.95 18.38
N ASN A 211 11.77 10.25 19.44
CA ASN A 211 12.10 8.85 19.66
C ASN A 211 10.96 7.98 19.14
N LEU A 212 11.30 6.99 18.34
CA LEU A 212 10.39 6.01 17.77
C LEU A 212 10.69 4.67 18.42
N ASP A 213 9.68 4.07 19.07
CA ASP A 213 9.81 2.83 19.81
C ASP A 213 8.83 1.79 19.27
N TRP A 214 9.31 0.57 19.02
CA TRP A 214 8.45 -0.55 18.61
C TRP A 214 8.87 -1.89 19.19
N ILE A 215 7.90 -2.81 19.17
CA ILE A 215 8.05 -4.17 19.68
C ILE A 215 7.52 -5.14 18.63
N THR A 216 8.30 -6.17 18.33
CA THR A 216 7.89 -7.32 17.54
C THR A 216 7.64 -8.49 18.47
N ALA A 217 6.60 -9.29 18.23
CA ALA A 217 6.33 -10.51 18.98
C ALA A 217 6.98 -11.75 18.32
N LYS A 218 7.19 -11.68 17.00
CA LYS A 218 7.79 -12.71 16.16
C LYS A 218 8.44 -12.08 14.94
N GLU A 219 9.56 -12.64 14.50
CA GLU A 219 10.27 -12.35 13.25
C GLU A 219 10.63 -13.69 12.60
N GLU A 220 10.33 -13.86 11.31
CA GLU A 220 10.59 -15.07 10.53
C GLU A 220 10.85 -14.65 9.09
N ASN A 221 11.98 -15.06 8.51
CA ASN A 221 12.46 -14.59 7.21
C ASN A 221 12.49 -13.04 7.07
N PHE A 222 12.65 -12.34 8.19
CA PHE A 222 12.58 -10.89 8.25
C PHE A 222 13.95 -10.25 7.91
N SER A 223 13.97 -9.10 7.24
CA SER A 223 15.21 -8.40 6.94
C SER A 223 15.39 -7.20 7.87
N HIS A 224 14.62 -6.14 7.68
CA HIS A 224 14.84 -4.88 8.37
C HIS A 224 13.59 -4.00 8.34
N PHE A 225 13.60 -2.98 9.20
CA PHE A 225 12.66 -1.88 9.12
C PHE A 225 13.26 -0.73 8.33
N GLU A 226 12.44 -0.10 7.51
CA GLU A 226 12.66 1.26 7.03
C GLU A 226 11.72 2.20 7.80
N LEU A 227 12.29 3.22 8.43
CA LEU A 227 11.51 4.21 9.16
C LEU A 227 11.18 5.35 8.21
N GLU A 228 9.89 5.67 8.10
CA GLU A 228 9.41 6.71 7.22
C GLU A 228 8.69 7.81 7.99
N ARG A 229 8.94 9.05 7.58
CA ARG A 229 8.32 10.26 8.11
C ARG A 229 7.52 10.98 7.03
N SER A 230 6.41 11.59 7.40
CA SER A 230 5.62 12.46 6.55
C SER A 230 5.17 13.71 7.29
N LEU A 231 5.01 14.81 6.55
CA LEU A 231 4.42 16.06 7.04
C LEU A 231 2.92 16.17 6.69
N ASP A 232 2.44 15.35 5.75
CA ASP A 232 1.11 15.49 5.14
C ASP A 232 0.36 14.15 4.97
N GLN A 233 0.94 13.04 5.42
CA GLN A 233 0.49 11.64 5.25
C GLN A 233 0.49 11.12 3.81
N ASN A 234 0.88 11.92 2.82
CA ASN A 234 0.88 11.55 1.40
C ASN A 234 2.32 11.33 0.89
N ASN A 235 3.22 12.22 1.25
CA ASN A 235 4.63 12.18 0.87
C ASN A 235 5.45 11.65 2.04
N TRP A 236 6.12 10.51 1.84
CA TRP A 236 6.89 9.81 2.85
C TRP A 236 8.38 9.83 2.51
N GLU A 237 9.21 10.20 3.48
CA GLU A 237 10.66 10.22 3.42
C GLU A 237 11.21 9.10 4.30
N GLN A 238 12.11 8.27 3.77
CA GLN A 238 12.85 7.31 4.58
C GLN A 238 13.91 8.06 5.40
N ILE A 239 13.78 8.01 6.73
CA ILE A 239 14.69 8.68 7.67
C ILE A 239 15.68 7.74 8.33
N GLY A 240 15.46 6.43 8.23
CA GLY A 240 16.29 5.44 8.90
C GLY A 240 16.06 4.02 8.43
N LYS A 241 16.98 3.14 8.81
CA LYS A 241 16.91 1.70 8.61
C LYS A 241 17.46 0.97 9.83
N VAL A 242 16.70 0.02 10.35
CA VAL A 242 17.08 -0.79 11.52
C VAL A 242 16.99 -2.26 11.16
N GLN A 243 18.12 -2.97 11.32
CA GLN A 243 18.20 -4.39 11.00
C GLN A 243 17.39 -5.20 12.03
N GLY A 244 16.58 -6.14 11.54
CA GLY A 244 15.90 -7.12 12.40
C GLY A 244 16.84 -8.25 12.84
N LEU A 245 16.34 -9.16 13.67
CA LEU A 245 17.07 -10.36 14.08
C LEU A 245 17.01 -11.50 13.04
N GLY A 246 16.13 -11.38 12.04
CA GLY A 246 15.91 -12.40 11.02
C GLY A 246 14.93 -13.47 11.46
N GLU A 247 15.23 -14.11 12.59
CA GLU A 247 14.42 -15.15 13.22
C GLU A 247 14.30 -14.90 14.72
N SER A 248 13.07 -14.74 15.22
CA SER A 248 12.75 -14.58 16.65
C SER A 248 11.33 -15.05 16.94
N ASN A 249 11.13 -15.78 18.04
CA ASN A 249 9.82 -16.16 18.56
C ASN A 249 9.54 -15.52 19.95
N SER A 250 10.21 -14.40 20.25
CA SER A 250 10.08 -13.66 21.50
C SER A 250 10.04 -12.16 21.25
N ASP A 251 9.50 -11.41 22.21
CA ASP A 251 9.45 -9.95 22.16
C ASP A 251 10.85 -9.35 21.88
N VAL A 252 10.98 -8.61 20.78
CA VAL A 252 12.19 -7.82 20.46
C VAL A 252 11.85 -6.35 20.50
N TYR A 253 12.72 -5.57 21.16
CA TYR A 253 12.54 -4.15 21.39
C TYR A 253 13.51 -3.37 20.52
N TYR A 254 12.98 -2.36 19.83
CA TYR A 254 13.75 -1.51 18.95
C TYR A 254 13.43 -0.04 19.21
N ASP A 255 14.42 0.80 18.92
CA ASP A 255 14.30 2.25 18.98
C ASP A 255 15.01 2.92 17.80
N PHE A 256 14.58 4.13 17.49
CA PHE A 256 15.22 5.02 16.53
C PHE A 256 14.99 6.47 16.91
N ILE A 257 16.04 7.29 16.80
CA ILE A 257 15.98 8.72 17.11
C ILE A 257 16.01 9.53 15.81
N ASP A 258 14.93 10.27 15.55
CA ASP A 258 14.88 11.31 14.52
C ASP A 258 15.41 12.63 15.11
N GLU A 259 16.73 12.85 14.95
CA GLU A 259 17.42 14.06 15.42
C GLU A 259 17.09 15.30 14.57
N ASN A 260 16.65 15.08 13.33
CA ASN A 260 16.38 16.09 12.32
C ASN A 260 14.86 16.27 12.10
N ALA A 261 14.06 15.90 13.10
CA ALA A 261 12.61 16.07 13.07
C ALA A 261 12.26 17.55 12.95
N PRO A 262 11.55 17.99 11.90
CA PRO A 262 11.10 19.37 11.81
C PRO A 262 10.05 19.67 12.88
N PHE A 263 9.87 20.94 13.21
CA PHE A 263 8.77 21.34 14.10
C PHE A 263 7.41 21.19 13.42
N GLY A 264 6.37 21.00 14.25
CA GLY A 264 4.99 20.85 13.83
C GLY A 264 4.48 19.42 13.92
N LYS A 265 3.34 19.16 13.29
CA LYS A 265 2.72 17.83 13.27
C LYS A 265 3.47 16.91 12.31
N LEU A 266 3.99 15.82 12.85
CA LEU A 266 4.71 14.79 12.11
C LEU A 266 3.94 13.48 12.16
N TYR A 267 4.11 12.69 11.11
CA TYR A 267 3.56 11.35 10.97
C TYR A 267 4.70 10.38 10.72
N TYR A 268 4.64 9.22 11.36
CA TYR A 268 5.64 8.17 11.22
C TYR A 268 4.97 6.83 10.94
N ARG A 269 5.64 5.99 10.16
CA ARG A 269 5.29 4.58 9.95
C ARG A 269 6.56 3.76 9.81
N LEU A 270 6.45 2.48 10.12
CA LEU A 270 7.46 1.49 9.78
C LEU A 270 7.07 0.85 8.46
N LYS A 271 8.06 0.60 7.61
CA LYS A 271 7.98 -0.34 6.51
C LYS A 271 8.82 -1.56 6.88
N SER A 272 8.15 -2.66 7.18
CA SER A 272 8.79 -3.93 7.51
C SER A 272 9.16 -4.61 6.21
N VAL A 273 10.44 -4.93 5.98
CA VAL A 273 10.93 -5.55 4.74
C VAL A 273 11.50 -6.93 5.05
N ASP A 274 11.12 -7.90 4.21
CA ASP A 274 11.50 -9.30 4.35
C ASP A 274 12.72 -9.65 3.51
N ILE A 275 13.28 -10.85 3.70
CA ILE A 275 14.48 -11.29 2.97
C ILE A 275 14.23 -11.42 1.46
N ASP A 276 13.00 -11.75 1.06
CA ASP A 276 12.56 -11.81 -0.34
C ASP A 276 12.12 -10.45 -0.91
N ALA A 277 12.29 -9.38 -0.12
CA ALA A 277 11.93 -8.00 -0.43
C ALA A 277 10.42 -7.70 -0.49
N THR A 278 9.55 -8.59 0.01
CA THR A 278 8.18 -8.18 0.35
C THR A 278 8.19 -7.19 1.50
N PHE A 279 7.12 -6.40 1.62
CA PHE A 279 7.02 -5.44 2.71
C PHE A 279 5.57 -5.15 3.10
N GLU A 280 5.42 -4.71 4.35
CA GLU A 280 4.18 -4.18 4.90
C GLU A 280 4.41 -2.88 5.65
N TYR A 281 3.35 -2.11 5.88
CA TYR A 281 3.42 -0.89 6.67
C TYR A 281 2.71 -1.04 8.02
N SER A 282 3.30 -0.46 9.06
CA SER A 282 2.62 -0.30 10.34
C SER A 282 1.44 0.67 10.25
N PRO A 283 0.55 0.69 11.26
CA PRO A 283 -0.28 1.86 11.52
C PRO A 283 0.56 3.13 11.63
N VAL A 284 -0.01 4.25 11.18
CA VAL A 284 0.64 5.56 11.28
C VAL A 284 0.49 6.10 12.70
N VAL A 285 1.60 6.53 13.29
CA VAL A 285 1.60 7.31 14.54
C VAL A 285 1.85 8.77 14.22
N SER A 286 1.25 9.68 14.99
CA SER A 286 1.45 11.12 14.83
C SER A 286 1.92 11.76 16.12
N ILE A 287 2.80 12.74 16.01
CA ILE A 287 3.30 13.50 17.13
C ILE A 287 3.40 14.98 16.76
N GLU A 288 3.06 15.85 17.70
CA GLU A 288 3.28 17.28 17.56
C GLU A 288 4.67 17.60 18.12
N ASN A 289 5.65 17.81 17.24
CA ASN A 289 6.97 18.25 17.64
C ASN A 289 6.91 19.74 17.98
N GLY A 290 6.61 20.01 19.25
CA GLY A 290 6.44 21.36 19.77
C GLY A 290 7.73 22.18 19.76
N PHE A 291 7.58 23.50 19.72
CA PHE A 291 8.67 24.46 19.82
C PHE A 291 9.26 24.50 21.24
N GLU A 292 10.10 23.54 21.62
CA GLU A 292 10.94 23.71 22.82
C GLU A 292 12.13 24.63 22.51
N GLY A 293 11.92 25.90 22.87
CA GLY A 293 12.78 27.02 22.51
C GLY A 293 12.01 28.00 21.64
N SER A 294 11.10 28.79 22.22
CA SER A 294 10.38 29.82 21.47
C SER A 294 11.35 30.85 20.89
N LEU A 295 11.03 31.37 19.69
CA LEU A 295 11.68 32.57 19.19
C LEU A 295 11.43 33.70 20.19
N ARG A 296 12.50 34.25 20.78
CA ARG A 296 12.37 35.26 21.84
C ARG A 296 12.79 36.61 21.31
N ILE A 297 11.95 37.62 21.55
CA ILE A 297 12.28 39.01 21.31
C ILE A 297 12.58 39.69 22.65
N MET A 298 13.79 40.22 22.79
CA MET A 298 14.28 40.78 24.06
C MET A 298 15.04 42.09 23.85
N PRO A 299 14.86 43.09 24.74
CA PRO A 299 13.80 43.16 25.76
C PRO A 299 12.44 43.40 25.10
N ASN A 300 11.36 42.88 25.67
CA ASN A 300 10.00 43.19 25.21
C ASN A 300 9.09 43.34 26.44
N PRO A 301 8.62 44.56 26.78
CA PRO A 301 8.73 45.80 26.02
C PRO A 301 10.17 46.36 25.89
N ALA A 302 10.45 47.08 24.79
CA ALA A 302 11.71 47.79 24.56
C ALA A 302 11.53 49.31 24.62
N GLN A 303 12.57 50.02 25.10
CA GLN A 303 12.61 51.50 25.12
C GLN A 303 12.86 52.11 23.73
N ASN A 304 13.49 51.36 22.83
CA ASN A 304 13.71 51.75 21.44
C ASN A 304 13.99 50.51 20.58
N ALA A 305 13.87 50.66 19.26
CA ALA A 305 14.05 49.58 18.31
C ALA A 305 15.49 49.04 18.24
N SER A 306 16.48 49.91 18.51
CA SER A 306 17.90 49.59 18.42
C SER A 306 18.38 48.58 19.47
N ASN A 307 17.63 48.40 20.56
CA ASN A 307 17.95 47.42 21.61
C ASN A 307 17.22 46.08 21.45
N LEU A 308 16.31 45.94 20.49
CA LEU A 308 15.60 44.69 20.25
C LEU A 308 16.51 43.65 19.61
N LYS A 309 16.58 42.48 20.22
CA LYS A 309 17.26 41.30 19.70
C LYS A 309 16.26 40.17 19.55
N ILE A 310 16.25 39.55 18.38
CA ILE A 310 15.50 38.33 18.12
C ILE A 310 16.44 37.14 18.29
N HIS A 311 16.23 36.36 19.35
CA HIS A 311 16.94 35.10 19.57
C HIS A 311 16.24 33.98 18.80
N VAL A 312 17.00 33.34 17.91
CA VAL A 312 16.57 32.20 17.10
C VAL A 312 17.35 30.96 17.57
N PRO A 313 16.67 29.94 18.11
CA PRO A 313 17.33 28.68 18.49
C PRO A 313 18.06 28.04 17.30
N ALA A 314 19.17 27.33 17.55
CA ALA A 314 19.98 26.75 16.48
C ALA A 314 19.19 25.80 15.56
N LYS A 315 18.39 24.88 16.13
CA LYS A 315 17.49 23.97 15.39
C LYS A 315 16.39 24.70 14.61
N PHE A 316 16.08 25.94 14.97
CA PHE A 316 15.06 26.76 14.31
C PHE A 316 15.60 27.43 13.04
N LYS A 317 16.93 27.60 12.90
CA LYS A 317 17.53 28.32 11.78
C LYS A 317 17.40 27.60 10.44
N GLU A 318 17.39 26.27 10.44
CA GLU A 318 17.47 25.47 9.21
C GLU A 318 16.17 25.43 8.39
N ASN A 319 15.08 26.00 8.93
CA ASN A 319 13.73 25.81 8.39
C ASN A 319 12.83 27.07 8.51
N ILE A 320 13.41 28.27 8.70
CA ILE A 320 12.65 29.52 8.61
C ILE A 320 12.41 29.87 7.13
N ASP A 321 11.14 29.95 6.74
CA ASP A 321 10.74 30.46 5.43
C ASP A 321 10.71 31.99 5.40
N TYR A 322 10.27 32.60 6.51
CA TYR A 322 9.98 34.03 6.56
C TYR A 322 10.05 34.62 7.97
N VAL A 323 10.64 35.81 8.11
CA VAL A 323 10.42 36.66 9.29
C VAL A 323 10.18 38.10 8.85
N GLY A 324 9.08 38.69 9.34
CA GLY A 324 8.73 40.07 9.06
C GLY A 324 8.14 40.79 10.26
N LEU A 325 8.49 42.06 10.41
CA LEU A 325 7.90 42.96 11.39
C LEU A 325 6.81 43.80 10.73
N PHE A 326 5.65 43.89 11.36
CA PHE A 326 4.46 44.58 10.87
C PHE A 326 3.89 45.51 11.93
N ASP A 327 3.21 46.57 11.49
CA ASP A 327 2.31 47.33 12.35
C ASP A 327 0.96 46.61 12.52
N LEU A 328 0.08 47.18 13.34
CA LEU A 328 -1.27 46.64 13.60
C LEU A 328 -2.21 46.71 12.39
N SER A 329 -1.89 47.55 11.40
CA SER A 329 -2.65 47.63 10.14
C SER A 329 -2.17 46.59 9.13
N GLY A 330 -1.18 45.78 9.47
CA GLY A 330 -0.62 44.75 8.59
C GLY A 330 0.40 45.28 7.58
N VAL A 331 0.85 46.53 7.72
CA VAL A 331 1.89 47.10 6.87
C VAL A 331 3.25 46.54 7.29
N LYS A 332 4.00 45.99 6.33
CA LYS A 332 5.34 45.45 6.55
C LYS A 332 6.34 46.59 6.79
N ILE A 333 6.95 46.59 7.98
CA ILE A 333 7.94 47.59 8.39
C ILE A 333 9.34 47.16 7.94
N GLN A 334 9.67 45.90 8.22
CA GLN A 334 10.97 45.29 7.91
C GLN A 334 10.78 43.79 7.64
N GLU A 335 11.56 43.29 6.69
CA GLU A 335 11.70 41.87 6.41
C GLU A 335 13.14 41.49 6.73
N PHE A 336 13.30 40.37 7.43
CA PHE A 336 14.62 39.86 7.76
C PHE A 336 14.98 38.76 6.76
N ARG A 337 16.25 38.71 6.34
CA ARG A 337 16.78 37.69 5.43
C ARG A 337 18.07 37.12 6.02
N ASN A 338 18.46 35.91 5.61
CA ASN A 338 19.74 35.25 5.96
C ASN A 338 19.89 34.91 7.47
N PHE A 339 18.91 34.19 8.03
CA PHE A 339 18.84 33.79 9.44
C PHE A 339 19.95 32.82 9.88
N ASP A 340 20.50 32.09 8.93
CA ASP A 340 21.39 30.95 9.14
C ASP A 340 22.73 31.38 9.77
N THR A 341 23.13 32.64 9.56
CA THR A 341 24.46 33.15 9.95
C THR A 341 24.48 34.01 11.21
N GLN A 342 23.33 34.43 11.74
CA GLN A 342 23.28 35.38 12.86
C GLN A 342 22.54 34.82 14.08
N SER A 343 23.07 35.05 15.27
CA SER A 343 22.42 34.68 16.55
C SER A 343 21.42 35.74 17.06
N SER A 344 21.38 36.90 16.40
CA SER A 344 20.49 38.00 16.72
C SER A 344 20.22 38.86 15.49
N LEU A 345 18.96 39.19 15.22
CA LEU A 345 18.56 40.16 14.21
C LEU A 345 18.37 41.54 14.84
N GLN A 346 18.75 42.60 14.10
CA GLN A 346 18.55 44.00 14.51
C GLN A 346 17.47 44.67 13.67
N ILE A 347 16.66 45.50 14.31
CA ILE A 347 15.68 46.35 13.63
C ILE A 347 16.42 47.63 13.20
N GLU A 348 16.46 47.87 11.90
CA GLU A 348 17.24 48.97 11.31
C GLU A 348 16.47 50.29 11.29
N LYS A 349 15.14 50.23 11.45
CA LYS A 349 14.27 51.40 11.49
C LYS A 349 13.97 51.83 12.92
N GLU A 350 14.04 53.14 13.14
CA GLU A 350 13.43 53.75 14.31
C GLU A 350 11.93 53.45 14.32
N LEU A 351 11.46 52.86 15.43
CA LEU A 351 10.04 52.57 15.66
C LEU A 351 9.49 53.58 16.66
N LYS A 352 8.27 54.05 16.41
CA LYS A 352 7.56 54.88 17.38
C LYS A 352 7.08 54.01 18.54
N ALA A 353 6.82 54.63 19.69
CA ALA A 353 6.11 53.96 20.78
C ALA A 353 4.77 53.38 20.26
N GLY A 354 4.53 52.11 20.55
CA GLY A 354 3.41 51.37 19.97
C GLY A 354 3.57 49.86 20.01
N MET A 355 2.58 49.18 19.43
CA MET A 355 2.54 47.72 19.34
C MET A 355 2.76 47.28 17.89
N TYR A 356 3.55 46.22 17.73
CA TYR A 356 3.94 45.63 16.46
C TYR A 356 3.78 44.11 16.53
N ILE A 357 3.77 43.46 15.37
CA ILE A 357 3.69 42.01 15.24
C ILE A 357 4.90 41.52 14.46
N LEU A 358 5.68 40.63 15.07
CA LEU A 358 6.69 39.84 14.40
C LEU A 358 6.01 38.56 13.90
N LYS A 359 5.97 38.38 12.57
CA LYS A 359 5.48 37.15 11.95
C LYS A 359 6.65 36.28 11.58
N VAL A 360 6.56 35.00 11.89
CA VAL A 360 7.56 33.99 11.58
C VAL A 360 6.85 32.84 10.87
N ASN A 361 7.32 32.47 9.67
CA ASN A 361 6.85 31.26 9.00
C ASN A 361 7.96 30.21 9.03
N HIS A 362 7.57 28.97 9.33
CA HIS A 362 8.45 27.82 9.39
C HIS A 362 7.67 26.58 8.95
N ASN A 363 8.08 25.94 7.84
CA ASN A 363 7.47 24.74 7.29
C ASN A 363 5.93 24.82 7.24
N SER A 364 5.40 25.93 6.70
CA SER A 364 3.96 26.24 6.57
C SER A 364 3.21 26.60 7.86
N LEU A 365 3.85 26.59 9.03
CA LEU A 365 3.29 27.15 10.26
C LEU A 365 3.63 28.64 10.37
N GLN A 366 2.65 29.46 10.78
CA GLN A 366 2.85 30.88 11.06
C GLN A 366 2.72 31.17 12.55
N GLU A 367 3.76 31.73 13.16
CA GLU A 367 3.73 32.28 14.52
C GLU A 367 3.68 33.81 14.48
N ASN A 368 2.94 34.40 15.43
CA ASN A 368 2.85 35.85 15.59
C ASN A 368 3.28 36.23 17.00
N ILE A 369 4.37 37.00 17.12
CA ILE A 369 4.88 37.49 18.40
C ILE A 369 4.58 38.98 18.52
N ARG A 370 3.94 39.35 19.63
CA ARG A 370 3.65 40.75 19.95
C ARG A 370 4.94 41.46 20.40
N VAL A 371 5.23 42.63 19.82
CA VAL A 371 6.37 43.48 20.17
C VAL A 371 5.86 44.84 20.66
N ILE A 372 6.39 45.33 21.78
CA ILE A 372 5.97 46.59 22.39
C ILE A 372 7.17 47.53 22.47
N ILE A 373 7.02 48.74 21.90
CA ILE A 373 7.96 49.87 22.04
C ILE A 373 7.33 50.90 22.96
N GLN A 374 8.07 51.39 23.95
CA GLN A 374 7.63 52.38 24.94
C GLN A 374 8.22 53.76 24.67
#